data_AF-A0A5S9XTK8-F1
#
_entry.id   AF-A0A5S9XTK8-F1
#
_cell.length_a   1.000
_cell.length_b   1.000
_cell.length_c   1.000
_cell.angle_alpha   90.00
_cell.angle_beta   90.00
_cell.angle_gamma   90.00
#
_symmetry.space_group_name_H-M   'P 1'
#
loop_
_entity.id
_entity.type
_entity.pdbx_description
1 polymer ?
#
loop_
_entity_poly.entity_id
_entity_poly.type
_entity_poly.pdbx_seq_one_letter_code
_entity_poly.pdbx_strand_id
1 'polypeptide(L)'
;MTKRSPLILLLASHLFVSGVFSNSIITIENKCNNTIWPVIFSWRSQVSTTGFTLKTGEERAINAPSSWYGLISARTLCSNDSTGNFSCATGDCESGEIECPGTYKWSPVTYVIFRIDDGQINSYIISLEFGYNLPLTVVPSNPACISSGCMVDLNKTCPNDLKEFSRRGLVACKSACRQSASDENCCTNYFKYKQTCKPTPYVQNFDRACPSAYSYPFSGNNSTFTCTNSTDYVITFCPSSIPNTTSSSMAPLPQPKHNSLRKLKPILGTTFIATTSLLRPIIYHEAQHIKRYD
;
A
#
# COMPACT_ATOMS: atom_id res chain seq x y z
N MET A 1 -41.53 66.66 -14.78
CA MET A 1 -40.55 66.02 -13.87
C MET A 1 -40.68 64.52 -14.02
N THR A 2 -39.77 63.93 -14.80
CA THR A 2 -39.79 62.53 -15.25
C THR A 2 -38.90 61.71 -14.32
N LYS A 3 -39.48 60.79 -13.55
CA LYS A 3 -38.73 59.90 -12.64
C LYS A 3 -38.54 58.55 -13.33
N ARG A 4 -37.37 58.33 -13.95
CA ARG A 4 -36.96 57.02 -14.47
C ARG A 4 -36.42 56.19 -13.31
N SER A 5 -37.10 55.11 -12.97
CA SER A 5 -36.58 54.07 -12.08
C SER A 5 -35.73 53.11 -12.91
N PRO A 6 -34.43 52.90 -12.62
CA PRO A 6 -33.67 51.85 -13.26
C PRO A 6 -33.95 50.54 -12.51
N LEU A 7 -34.57 49.60 -13.21
CA LEU A 7 -34.66 48.20 -12.82
C LEU A 7 -33.24 47.65 -12.76
N ILE A 8 -32.67 47.54 -11.55
CA ILE A 8 -31.39 46.87 -11.32
C ILE A 8 -31.61 45.38 -11.55
N LEU A 9 -31.27 44.89 -12.75
CA LEU A 9 -31.07 43.46 -13.01
C LEU A 9 -29.81 43.04 -12.24
N LEU A 10 -29.99 42.45 -11.06
CA LEU A 10 -28.98 41.62 -10.40
C LEU A 10 -28.86 40.30 -11.18
N LEU A 11 -28.05 40.31 -12.25
CA LEU A 11 -27.52 39.08 -12.84
C LEU A 11 -26.56 38.47 -11.82
N ALA A 12 -27.07 37.57 -10.99
CA ALA A 12 -26.24 36.69 -10.18
C ALA A 12 -25.44 35.78 -11.13
N SER A 13 -24.22 36.19 -11.43
CA SER A 13 -23.22 35.33 -12.03
C SER A 13 -22.83 34.26 -11.02
N HIS A 14 -23.64 33.20 -10.91
CA HIS A 14 -23.19 31.92 -10.39
C HIS A 14 -22.20 31.34 -11.40
N LEU A 15 -20.97 31.86 -11.39
CA LEU A 15 -19.82 31.12 -11.84
C LEU A 15 -19.73 29.89 -10.94
N PHE A 16 -20.38 28.81 -11.35
CA PHE A 16 -19.97 27.49 -10.94
C PHE A 16 -18.54 27.34 -11.44
N VAL A 17 -17.58 27.67 -10.57
CA VAL A 17 -16.24 27.13 -10.69
C VAL A 17 -16.43 25.64 -10.48
N SER A 18 -16.72 24.91 -11.55
CA SER A 18 -16.49 23.48 -11.60
C SER A 18 -14.98 23.34 -11.41
N GLY A 19 -14.55 23.27 -10.15
CA GLY A 19 -13.20 22.86 -9.81
C GLY A 19 -12.96 21.56 -10.55
N VAL A 20 -11.92 21.54 -11.39
CA VAL A 20 -11.47 20.30 -11.99
C VAL A 20 -10.99 19.46 -10.81
N PHE A 21 -11.85 18.56 -10.32
CA PHE A 21 -11.43 17.56 -9.34
C PHE A 21 -10.42 16.67 -10.06
N SER A 22 -9.15 16.73 -9.64
CA SER A 22 -8.14 15.78 -10.08
C SER A 22 -8.59 14.40 -9.64
N ASN A 23 -8.97 13.57 -10.59
CA ASN A 23 -9.37 12.19 -10.39
C ASN A 23 -8.37 11.31 -11.14
N SER A 24 -8.03 10.16 -10.57
CA SER A 24 -7.23 9.15 -11.24
C SER A 24 -8.08 7.92 -11.45
N ILE A 25 -8.11 7.41 -12.69
CA ILE A 25 -8.67 6.10 -12.99
C ILE A 25 -7.62 5.05 -12.62
N ILE A 26 -8.02 4.10 -11.78
CA ILE A 26 -7.19 2.94 -11.45
C ILE A 26 -7.87 1.70 -12.04
N THR A 27 -7.28 1.15 -13.09
CA THR A 27 -7.73 -0.09 -13.72
C THR A 27 -7.04 -1.27 -13.06
N ILE A 28 -7.82 -2.22 -12.56
CA ILE A 28 -7.34 -3.44 -11.91
C ILE A 28 -7.59 -4.61 -12.86
N GLU A 29 -6.53 -5.28 -13.29
CA GLU A 29 -6.57 -6.41 -14.22
C GLU A 29 -6.21 -7.72 -13.52
N ASN A 30 -6.90 -8.81 -13.88
CA ASN A 30 -6.54 -10.15 -13.47
C ASN A 30 -5.95 -10.96 -14.65
N LYS A 31 -4.62 -11.12 -14.68
CA LYS A 31 -3.95 -12.04 -15.61
C LYS A 31 -3.55 -13.37 -14.96
N CYS A 32 -4.04 -13.64 -13.75
CA CYS A 32 -3.84 -14.93 -13.09
C CYS A 32 -4.72 -16.00 -13.73
N ASN A 33 -4.28 -17.26 -13.68
CA ASN A 33 -5.05 -18.42 -14.16
C ASN A 33 -6.26 -18.78 -13.28
N ASN A 34 -6.55 -17.99 -12.25
CA ASN A 34 -7.69 -18.18 -11.34
C ASN A 34 -8.38 -16.84 -11.12
N THR A 35 -9.66 -16.90 -10.74
CA THR A 35 -10.39 -15.75 -10.20
C THR A 35 -9.67 -15.18 -8.98
N ILE A 36 -9.60 -13.86 -8.91
CA ILE A 36 -9.15 -13.12 -7.72
C ILE A 36 -10.28 -12.22 -7.24
N TRP A 37 -10.18 -11.79 -5.98
CA TRP A 37 -11.14 -10.85 -5.41
C TRP A 37 -10.41 -9.64 -4.87
N PRO A 38 -10.23 -8.57 -5.66
CA PRO A 38 -9.57 -7.36 -5.21
C PRO A 38 -10.24 -6.79 -3.96
N VAL A 39 -9.42 -6.21 -3.10
CA VAL A 39 -9.84 -5.49 -1.89
C VAL A 39 -9.31 -4.08 -2.00
N ILE A 40 -10.17 -3.11 -1.69
CA ILE A 40 -9.87 -1.69 -1.74
C ILE A 40 -10.25 -1.10 -0.40
N PHE A 41 -9.27 -0.49 0.27
CA PHE A 41 -9.48 0.18 1.53
C PHE A 41 -9.08 1.63 1.42
N SER A 42 -9.89 2.53 2.00
CA SER A 42 -9.73 3.98 1.88
C SER A 42 -9.65 4.64 3.25
N TRP A 43 -8.52 5.30 3.57
CA TRP A 43 -8.34 6.02 4.84
C TRP A 43 -8.94 7.43 4.83
N ARG A 44 -8.94 8.10 3.68
CA ARG A 44 -9.43 9.47 3.51
C ARG A 44 -10.71 9.48 2.67
N SER A 45 -10.67 10.07 1.47
CA SER A 45 -11.77 10.03 0.50
C SER A 45 -12.14 8.58 0.18
N GLN A 46 -13.42 8.29 -0.08
CA GLN A 46 -13.89 6.93 -0.36
C GLN A 46 -14.01 6.68 -1.87
N VAL A 47 -13.87 5.42 -2.27
CA VAL A 47 -14.19 4.93 -3.63
C VAL A 47 -15.53 4.18 -3.61
N SER A 48 -16.04 3.83 -4.80
CA SER A 48 -17.38 3.24 -4.94
C SER A 48 -17.53 1.78 -4.49
N THR A 49 -16.43 1.08 -4.19
CA THR A 49 -16.42 -0.35 -3.81
C THR A 49 -15.20 -0.64 -2.96
N THR A 50 -15.33 -1.57 -2.02
CA THR A 50 -14.27 -2.09 -1.14
C THR A 50 -13.83 -3.50 -1.50
N GLY A 51 -14.56 -4.18 -2.37
CA GLY A 51 -14.14 -5.47 -2.91
C GLY A 51 -15.08 -6.00 -3.99
N PHE A 52 -14.52 -6.78 -4.92
CA PHE A 52 -15.30 -7.35 -6.01
C PHE A 52 -14.68 -8.65 -6.54
N THR A 53 -15.41 -9.37 -7.38
CA THR A 53 -14.90 -10.55 -8.09
C THR A 53 -14.27 -10.12 -9.41
N LEU A 54 -13.12 -10.69 -9.76
CA LEU A 54 -12.45 -10.46 -11.04
C LEU A 54 -11.95 -11.79 -11.61
N LYS A 55 -12.61 -12.32 -12.64
CA LYS A 55 -12.23 -13.59 -13.29
C LYS A 55 -10.97 -13.41 -14.13
N THR A 56 -10.39 -14.53 -14.56
CA THR A 56 -9.22 -14.53 -15.45
C THR A 56 -9.51 -13.74 -16.74
N GLY A 57 -8.63 -12.78 -17.04
CA GLY A 57 -8.72 -11.90 -18.21
C GLY A 57 -9.66 -10.71 -18.02
N GLU A 58 -10.39 -10.61 -16.90
CA GLU A 58 -11.25 -9.45 -16.63
C GLU A 58 -10.44 -8.28 -16.04
N GLU A 59 -10.96 -7.09 -16.26
CA GLU A 59 -10.48 -5.85 -15.65
C GLU A 59 -11.64 -5.01 -15.12
N ARG A 60 -11.36 -4.17 -14.12
CA ARG A 60 -12.32 -3.21 -13.60
C ARG A 60 -11.62 -1.90 -13.24
N ALA A 61 -12.16 -0.79 -13.73
CA ALA A 61 -11.73 0.53 -13.34
C ALA A 61 -12.46 1.02 -12.07
N ILE A 62 -11.73 1.68 -11.20
CA ILE A 62 -12.27 2.50 -10.11
C ILE A 62 -11.83 3.95 -10.29
N ASN A 63 -12.68 4.88 -9.84
CA ASN A 63 -12.35 6.30 -9.83
C ASN A 63 -11.82 6.68 -8.44
N ALA A 64 -10.53 6.98 -8.35
CA ALA A 64 -9.90 7.49 -7.14
C ALA A 64 -9.99 9.03 -7.13
N PRO A 65 -10.77 9.61 -6.20
CA PRO A 65 -10.92 11.06 -6.15
C PRO A 65 -9.64 11.75 -5.64
N SER A 66 -9.58 13.07 -5.80
CA SER A 66 -8.55 13.90 -5.16
C SER A 66 -8.44 13.60 -3.65
N SER A 67 -7.21 13.63 -3.14
CA SER A 67 -6.86 13.27 -1.76
C SER A 67 -7.20 11.83 -1.35
N TRP A 68 -7.43 10.92 -2.32
CA TRP A 68 -7.59 9.51 -2.03
C TRP A 68 -6.27 8.94 -1.50
N TYR A 69 -6.32 8.46 -0.25
CA TYR A 69 -5.26 7.67 0.35
C TYR A 69 -5.87 6.30 0.65
N GLY A 70 -5.36 5.27 -0.01
CA GLY A 70 -5.93 3.93 0.05
C GLY A 70 -4.94 2.85 -0.31
N LEU A 71 -5.34 1.61 -0.08
CA LEU A 71 -4.61 0.43 -0.53
C LEU A 71 -5.49 -0.44 -1.41
N ILE A 72 -4.81 -1.22 -2.25
CA ILE A 72 -5.39 -2.25 -3.11
C ILE A 72 -4.59 -3.54 -2.89
N SER A 73 -5.28 -4.65 -2.70
CA SER A 73 -4.71 -6.00 -2.69
C SER A 73 -5.69 -6.96 -3.38
N ALA A 74 -5.39 -8.26 -3.42
CA ALA A 74 -6.31 -9.25 -3.95
C ALA A 74 -6.29 -10.56 -3.16
N ARG A 75 -7.50 -11.08 -2.93
CA ARG A 75 -7.74 -12.36 -2.26
C ARG A 75 -7.72 -13.50 -3.26
N THR A 76 -7.39 -14.69 -2.79
CA THR A 76 -7.37 -15.91 -3.61
C THR A 76 -8.09 -17.07 -2.95
N LEU A 77 -8.54 -18.00 -3.79
CA LEU A 77 -9.19 -19.25 -3.38
C LEU A 77 -10.39 -19.00 -2.46
N CYS A 78 -11.25 -18.07 -2.86
CA CYS A 78 -12.44 -17.73 -2.11
C CYS A 78 -13.64 -18.60 -2.46
N SER A 79 -14.53 -18.80 -1.49
CA SER A 79 -15.79 -19.54 -1.66
C SER A 79 -16.80 -19.14 -0.59
N ASN A 80 -18.08 -19.34 -0.89
CA ASN A 80 -19.13 -19.31 0.11
C ASN A 80 -19.25 -20.69 0.76
N ASP A 81 -19.39 -20.74 2.08
CA ASP A 81 -19.76 -21.96 2.79
C ASP A 81 -21.26 -22.26 2.64
N SER A 82 -21.71 -23.35 3.26
CA SER A 82 -23.12 -23.79 3.20
C SER A 82 -24.11 -22.81 3.82
N THR A 83 -23.63 -21.84 4.61
CA THR A 83 -24.44 -20.79 5.22
C THR A 83 -24.43 -19.49 4.41
N GLY A 84 -23.72 -19.46 3.28
CA GLY A 84 -23.59 -18.30 2.43
C GLY A 84 -22.41 -17.38 2.79
N ASN A 85 -21.69 -17.66 3.87
CA ASN A 85 -20.59 -16.84 4.35
C ASN A 85 -19.36 -16.99 3.44
N PHE A 86 -18.88 -15.87 2.90
CA PHE A 86 -17.76 -15.78 1.97
C PHE A 86 -16.43 -15.70 2.73
N SER A 87 -15.49 -16.57 2.36
CA SER A 87 -14.14 -16.57 2.94
C SER A 87 -13.08 -16.94 1.91
N CYS A 88 -11.84 -16.53 2.14
CA CYS A 88 -10.69 -16.71 1.26
C CYS A 88 -9.51 -17.39 1.95
N ALA A 89 -8.73 -18.17 1.20
CA ALA A 89 -7.50 -18.77 1.75
C ALA A 89 -6.39 -17.74 1.97
N THR A 90 -6.34 -16.67 1.17
CA THR A 90 -5.41 -15.55 1.38
C THR A 90 -6.13 -14.22 1.27
N GLY A 91 -5.69 -13.25 2.08
CA GLY A 91 -6.20 -11.88 2.04
C GLY A 91 -7.61 -11.68 2.62
N ASP A 92 -8.18 -12.70 3.26
CA ASP A 92 -9.53 -12.60 3.80
C ASP A 92 -9.68 -11.42 4.73
N CYS A 93 -10.71 -10.62 4.52
CA CYS A 93 -10.99 -9.42 5.31
C CYS A 93 -11.97 -9.71 6.46
N GLU A 94 -12.36 -10.97 6.67
CA GLU A 94 -13.22 -11.43 7.76
C GLU A 94 -14.60 -10.74 7.80
N SER A 95 -15.07 -10.20 6.67
CA SER A 95 -16.40 -9.57 6.56
C SER A 95 -17.54 -10.57 6.36
N GLY A 96 -17.20 -11.80 5.92
CA GLY A 96 -18.17 -12.78 5.45
C GLY A 96 -18.75 -12.48 4.07
N GLU A 97 -18.26 -11.45 3.38
CA GLU A 97 -18.78 -10.94 2.12
C GLU A 97 -17.68 -10.63 1.09
N ILE A 98 -18.07 -10.41 -0.17
CA ILE A 98 -17.12 -9.94 -1.20
C ILE A 98 -16.67 -8.51 -0.90
N GLU A 99 -17.58 -7.65 -0.46
CA GLU A 99 -17.20 -6.31 0.00
C GLU A 99 -16.46 -6.43 1.35
N CYS A 100 -15.48 -5.56 1.59
CA CYS A 100 -14.70 -5.50 2.82
C CYS A 100 -14.94 -4.17 3.56
N PRO A 101 -16.18 -3.90 4.01
CA PRO A 101 -16.49 -2.67 4.73
C PRO A 101 -15.88 -2.67 6.13
N GLY A 102 -15.48 -1.50 6.64
CA GLY A 102 -15.04 -1.35 8.02
C GLY A 102 -13.52 -1.37 8.20
N THR A 103 -13.02 -1.81 9.36
CA THR A 103 -11.59 -1.74 9.73
C THR A 103 -10.77 -2.83 9.04
N TYR A 104 -9.63 -2.47 8.47
CA TYR A 104 -8.79 -3.39 7.70
C TYR A 104 -7.69 -4.03 8.54
N LYS A 105 -7.76 -5.34 8.77
CA LYS A 105 -6.64 -6.09 9.36
C LYS A 105 -5.65 -6.50 8.27
N TRP A 106 -4.37 -6.28 8.51
CA TRP A 106 -3.30 -6.68 7.60
C TRP A 106 -3.22 -8.20 7.43
N SER A 107 -3.26 -8.65 6.18
CA SER A 107 -3.08 -10.02 5.74
C SER A 107 -1.72 -10.20 5.05
N PRO A 108 -1.18 -11.42 4.93
CA PRO A 108 0.07 -11.67 4.22
C PRO A 108 -0.11 -11.67 2.70
N VAL A 109 -0.44 -10.50 2.16
CA VAL A 109 -0.70 -10.28 0.73
C VAL A 109 0.19 -9.16 0.21
N THR A 110 0.36 -9.15 -1.11
CA THR A 110 1.03 -8.05 -1.80
C THR A 110 0.08 -6.85 -1.85
N TYR A 111 0.55 -5.70 -1.39
CA TYR A 111 -0.24 -4.46 -1.35
C TYR A 111 0.25 -3.46 -2.39
N VAL A 112 -0.67 -2.66 -2.93
CA VAL A 112 -0.36 -1.38 -3.56
C VAL A 112 -1.01 -0.28 -2.75
N ILE A 113 -0.22 0.65 -2.23
CA ILE A 113 -0.69 1.81 -1.46
C ILE A 113 -0.60 3.02 -2.37
N PHE A 114 -1.67 3.81 -2.48
CA PHE A 114 -1.73 5.01 -3.30
C PHE A 114 -1.99 6.25 -2.46
N ARG A 115 -1.34 7.35 -2.82
CA ARG A 115 -1.78 8.71 -2.49
C ARG A 115 -2.07 9.44 -3.80
N ILE A 116 -3.32 9.82 -4.02
CA ILE A 116 -3.76 10.54 -5.21
C ILE A 116 -3.99 12.00 -4.83
N ASP A 117 -3.36 12.89 -5.59
CA ASP A 117 -3.46 14.34 -5.44
C ASP A 117 -3.14 14.83 -4.01
N ASP A 118 -2.08 14.30 -3.41
CA ASP A 118 -1.58 14.76 -2.11
C ASP A 118 -0.66 15.97 -2.33
N GLY A 119 -1.26 17.16 -2.39
CA GLY A 119 -0.56 18.39 -2.76
C GLY A 119 -0.15 18.40 -4.24
N GLN A 120 -1.06 18.01 -5.15
CA GLN A 120 -0.84 17.92 -6.61
C GLN A 120 0.12 16.81 -7.05
N ILE A 121 0.46 15.90 -6.15
CA ILE A 121 1.39 14.81 -6.40
C ILE A 121 0.65 13.49 -6.20
N ASN A 122 0.71 12.63 -7.21
CA ASN A 122 0.34 11.23 -7.05
C ASN A 122 1.56 10.42 -6.63
N SER A 123 1.37 9.42 -5.78
CA SER A 123 2.41 8.44 -5.47
C SER A 123 1.82 7.06 -5.21
N TYR A 124 2.64 6.03 -5.41
CA TYR A 124 2.29 4.69 -5.03
C TYR A 124 3.48 3.91 -4.48
N ILE A 125 3.18 2.87 -3.70
CA ILE A 125 4.14 1.95 -3.08
C ILE A 125 3.64 0.53 -3.32
N ILE A 126 4.51 -0.37 -3.78
CA ILE A 126 4.26 -1.82 -3.70
C ILE A 126 4.82 -2.29 -2.36
N SER A 127 3.96 -2.75 -1.46
CA SER A 127 4.34 -3.13 -0.10
C SER A 127 4.21 -4.64 0.12
N LEU A 128 5.27 -5.21 0.70
CA LEU A 128 5.44 -6.60 1.14
C LEU A 128 5.63 -6.68 2.65
N GLU A 129 5.38 -5.59 3.37
CA GLU A 129 5.62 -5.43 4.81
C GLU A 129 4.93 -6.53 5.64
N PHE A 130 3.76 -6.99 5.19
CA PHE A 130 2.98 -8.03 5.87
C PHE A 130 3.03 -9.40 5.20
N GLY A 131 3.49 -9.47 3.96
CA GLY A 131 3.59 -10.73 3.23
C GLY A 131 3.55 -10.55 1.72
N TYR A 132 3.37 -11.68 1.04
CA TYR A 132 3.21 -11.78 -0.41
C TYR A 132 2.29 -12.97 -0.72
N ASN A 133 1.32 -12.78 -1.61
CA ASN A 133 0.48 -13.87 -2.14
C ASN A 133 0.46 -13.90 -3.67
N LEU A 134 0.36 -12.74 -4.31
CA LEU A 134 0.26 -12.60 -5.76
C LEU A 134 1.34 -11.67 -6.31
N PRO A 135 1.89 -12.00 -7.50
CA PRO A 135 2.70 -11.05 -8.25
C PRO A 135 1.84 -9.92 -8.79
N LEU A 136 2.38 -8.71 -8.86
CA LEU A 136 1.71 -7.59 -9.52
C LEU A 136 2.68 -6.57 -10.11
N THR A 137 2.16 -5.75 -11.02
CA THR A 137 2.80 -4.54 -11.54
C THR A 137 1.85 -3.35 -11.46
N VAL A 138 2.42 -2.15 -11.35
CA VAL A 138 1.72 -0.87 -11.44
C VAL A 138 2.35 -0.07 -12.58
N VAL A 139 1.52 0.35 -13.52
CA VAL A 139 1.93 1.12 -14.71
C VAL A 139 1.13 2.42 -14.74
N PRO A 140 1.76 3.57 -14.50
CA PRO A 140 1.13 4.87 -14.75
C PRO A 140 0.92 5.09 -16.26
N SER A 141 -0.19 5.71 -16.64
CA SER A 141 -0.44 6.08 -18.04
C SER A 141 0.49 7.18 -18.53
N ASN A 142 0.99 8.04 -17.63
CA ASN A 142 2.04 9.00 -17.95
C ASN A 142 3.41 8.28 -18.05
N PRO A 143 4.04 8.21 -19.24
CA PRO A 143 5.30 7.49 -19.43
C PRO A 143 6.50 8.13 -18.74
N ALA A 144 6.40 9.39 -18.27
CA ALA A 144 7.43 10.01 -17.45
C ALA A 144 7.46 9.46 -16.01
N CYS A 145 6.40 8.75 -15.59
CA CYS A 145 6.28 8.19 -14.27
C CYS A 145 6.75 6.73 -14.26
N ILE A 146 7.40 6.33 -13.16
CA ILE A 146 8.04 5.02 -13.06
C ILE A 146 6.97 3.94 -12.98
N SER A 147 7.11 2.89 -13.80
CA SER A 147 6.40 1.62 -13.64
C SER A 147 7.21 0.69 -12.74
N SER A 148 6.53 -0.07 -11.88
CA SER A 148 7.18 -0.96 -10.92
C SER A 148 6.38 -2.24 -10.73
N GLY A 149 7.01 -3.27 -10.19
CA GLY A 149 6.37 -4.56 -9.95
C GLY A 149 7.15 -5.42 -8.97
N CYS A 150 6.49 -6.46 -8.46
CA CYS A 150 7.14 -7.51 -7.70
C CYS A 150 6.61 -8.87 -8.16
N MET A 151 7.52 -9.70 -8.66
CA MET A 151 7.24 -11.06 -9.11
C MET A 151 8.28 -12.00 -8.52
N VAL A 152 7.85 -12.91 -7.65
CA VAL A 152 8.76 -13.89 -7.02
C VAL A 152 8.25 -15.31 -7.16
N ASP A 153 9.19 -16.26 -7.20
CA ASP A 153 8.92 -17.68 -7.00
C ASP A 153 8.89 -17.97 -5.50
N LEU A 154 7.70 -18.13 -4.94
CA LEU A 154 7.51 -18.36 -3.50
C LEU A 154 8.27 -19.60 -2.99
N ASN A 155 8.49 -20.63 -3.80
CA ASN A 155 9.22 -21.82 -3.36
C ASN A 155 10.69 -21.51 -3.07
N LYS A 156 11.27 -20.53 -3.78
CA LYS A 156 12.67 -20.11 -3.65
C LYS A 156 12.84 -18.96 -2.68
N THR A 157 11.91 -18.00 -2.68
CA THR A 157 12.06 -16.75 -1.93
C THR A 157 11.55 -16.86 -0.50
N CYS A 158 10.45 -17.60 -0.27
CA CYS A 158 9.82 -17.64 1.05
C CYS A 158 10.57 -18.57 2.03
N PRO A 159 11.00 -18.07 3.20
CA PRO A 159 11.52 -18.92 4.28
C PRO A 159 10.50 -19.99 4.69
N ASN A 160 10.98 -21.19 5.04
CA ASN A 160 10.11 -22.36 5.26
C ASN A 160 9.10 -22.17 6.41
N ASP A 161 9.50 -21.47 7.47
CA ASP A 161 8.68 -21.15 8.65
C ASP A 161 7.61 -20.07 8.38
N LEU A 162 7.71 -19.39 7.23
CA LEU A 162 6.80 -18.31 6.83
C LEU A 162 5.86 -18.70 5.67
N LYS A 163 6.00 -19.93 5.16
CA LYS A 163 5.14 -20.46 4.09
C LYS A 163 3.72 -20.69 4.59
N GLU A 164 2.75 -20.21 3.82
CA GLU A 164 1.33 -20.44 4.09
C GLU A 164 0.72 -21.34 3.02
N PHE A 165 0.12 -22.44 3.46
CA PHE A 165 -0.41 -23.49 2.60
C PHE A 165 -1.93 -23.52 2.63
N SER A 166 -2.51 -23.80 1.46
CA SER A 166 -3.89 -24.27 1.33
C SER A 166 -3.91 -25.72 0.88
N ARG A 167 -5.10 -26.30 0.71
CA ARG A 167 -5.27 -27.62 0.07
C ARG A 167 -4.68 -27.69 -1.36
N ARG A 168 -4.45 -26.54 -2.01
CA ARG A 168 -3.89 -26.44 -3.36
C ARG A 168 -2.37 -26.19 -3.38
N GLY A 169 -1.71 -26.18 -2.22
CA GLY A 169 -0.26 -25.95 -2.10
C GLY A 169 0.09 -24.61 -1.46
N LEU A 170 1.32 -24.13 -1.69
CA LEU A 170 1.83 -22.86 -1.18
C LEU A 170 1.07 -21.69 -1.82
N VAL A 171 0.41 -20.87 -1.01
CA VAL A 171 -0.48 -19.78 -1.47
C VAL A 171 -0.02 -18.38 -1.07
N ALA A 172 0.78 -18.28 0.00
CA ALA A 172 1.33 -17.01 0.44
C ALA A 172 2.62 -17.21 1.24
N CYS A 173 3.30 -16.10 1.51
CA CYS A 173 4.42 -16.00 2.42
C CYS A 173 4.11 -14.91 3.44
N LYS A 174 4.11 -15.24 4.71
CA LYS A 174 3.98 -14.26 5.79
C LYS A 174 5.28 -13.47 5.91
N SER A 175 5.19 -12.19 6.23
CA SER A 175 6.36 -11.50 6.78
C SER A 175 6.62 -12.00 8.20
N ALA A 176 7.85 -11.82 8.69
CA ALA A 176 8.19 -12.14 10.07
C ALA A 176 7.30 -11.37 11.08
N CYS A 177 6.94 -10.11 10.76
CA CYS A 177 6.03 -9.31 11.58
C CYS A 177 4.64 -9.95 11.62
N ARG A 178 4.11 -10.39 10.47
CA ARG A 178 2.78 -11.01 10.41
C ARG A 178 2.73 -12.36 11.11
N GLN A 179 3.84 -13.08 11.17
CA GLN A 179 3.94 -14.37 11.86
C GLN A 179 3.97 -14.23 13.39
N SER A 180 4.78 -13.31 13.94
CA SER A 180 5.00 -13.24 15.40
C SER A 180 4.33 -12.06 16.10
N ALA A 181 3.99 -10.99 15.36
CA ALA A 181 3.60 -9.69 15.92
C ALA A 181 4.58 -9.15 16.98
N SER A 182 5.84 -9.59 16.98
CA SER A 182 6.85 -9.17 17.95
C SER A 182 7.43 -7.81 17.59
N ASP A 183 7.78 -7.03 18.62
CA ASP A 183 8.34 -5.69 18.42
C ASP A 183 9.59 -5.68 17.52
N GLU A 184 10.42 -6.70 17.64
CA GLU A 184 11.62 -6.88 16.81
C GLU A 184 11.28 -7.06 15.34
N ASN A 185 10.33 -7.94 15.02
CA ASN A 185 9.98 -8.24 13.63
C ASN A 185 9.13 -7.13 12.99
N CYS A 186 8.41 -6.35 13.80
CA CYS A 186 7.56 -5.24 13.35
C CYS A 186 8.21 -3.86 13.47
N CYS A 187 9.47 -3.80 13.94
CA CYS A 187 10.21 -2.57 14.24
C CYS A 187 9.43 -1.56 15.10
N THR A 188 8.89 -2.03 16.21
CA THR A 188 8.14 -1.19 17.16
C THR A 188 8.85 -1.07 18.48
N ASN A 189 8.39 -0.13 19.31
CA ASN A 189 8.95 0.14 20.64
C ASN A 189 10.48 0.33 20.62
N TYR A 190 11.25 -0.54 21.27
CA TYR A 190 12.71 -0.48 21.30
C TYR A 190 13.34 -0.63 19.90
N PHE A 191 12.67 -1.36 19.01
CA PHE A 191 13.09 -1.65 17.65
C PHE A 191 12.62 -0.60 16.63
N LYS A 192 12.14 0.57 17.06
CA LYS A 192 11.72 1.63 16.13
C LYS A 192 12.86 2.34 15.38
N TYR A 193 14.10 1.88 15.52
CA TYR A 193 15.28 2.50 14.92
C TYR A 193 16.09 1.49 14.12
N LYS A 194 16.74 1.95 13.03
CA LYS A 194 17.56 1.11 12.14
C LYS A 194 18.69 0.35 12.85
N GLN A 195 19.20 0.90 13.94
CA GLN A 195 20.25 0.27 14.73
C GLN A 195 19.74 -0.96 15.48
N THR A 196 18.50 -0.91 15.97
CA THR A 196 17.90 -1.95 16.81
C THR A 196 17.05 -2.93 16.01
N CYS A 197 16.31 -2.48 14.99
CA CYS A 197 15.61 -3.38 14.08
C CYS A 197 16.56 -3.91 13.00
N LYS A 198 16.68 -5.24 12.90
CA LYS A 198 17.53 -5.90 11.90
C LYS A 198 16.67 -6.53 10.80
N PRO A 199 17.13 -6.53 9.54
CA PRO A 199 16.40 -7.18 8.47
C PRO A 199 16.39 -8.70 8.67
N THR A 200 15.20 -9.29 8.68
CA THR A 200 14.99 -10.74 8.80
C THR A 200 15.36 -11.47 7.50
N PRO A 201 15.48 -12.81 7.49
CA PRO A 201 15.68 -13.57 6.26
C PRO A 201 14.59 -13.32 5.21
N TYR A 202 13.35 -13.08 5.64
CA TYR A 202 12.26 -12.65 4.76
C TYR A 202 12.63 -11.36 4.02
N VAL A 203 12.98 -10.30 4.77
CA VAL A 203 13.34 -8.98 4.21
C VAL A 203 14.51 -9.13 3.23
N GLN A 204 15.56 -9.85 3.61
CA GLN A 204 16.73 -10.04 2.75
C GLN A 204 16.41 -10.78 1.44
N ASN A 205 15.54 -11.79 1.48
CA ASN A 205 15.18 -12.54 0.29
C ASN A 205 14.28 -11.73 -0.65
N PHE A 206 13.27 -11.04 -0.08
CA PHE A 206 12.35 -10.24 -0.86
C PHE A 206 12.98 -8.94 -1.39
N ASP A 207 13.90 -8.29 -0.68
CA ASP A 207 14.65 -7.15 -1.21
C ASP A 207 15.54 -7.54 -2.39
N ARG A 208 16.12 -8.76 -2.37
CA ARG A 208 16.90 -9.26 -3.51
C ARG A 208 16.01 -9.54 -4.72
N ALA A 209 14.81 -10.07 -4.50
CA ALA A 209 13.91 -10.45 -5.58
C ALA A 209 13.08 -9.26 -6.12
N CYS A 210 12.76 -8.30 -5.25
CA CYS A 210 11.93 -7.13 -5.52
C CYS A 210 12.56 -5.88 -4.86
N PRO A 211 13.70 -5.38 -5.36
CA PRO A 211 14.46 -4.30 -4.73
C PRO A 211 13.71 -2.96 -4.68
N SER A 212 12.64 -2.83 -5.46
CA SER A 212 11.77 -1.66 -5.57
C SER A 212 10.50 -1.77 -4.71
N ALA A 213 10.27 -2.90 -4.04
CA ALA A 213 9.13 -3.08 -3.15
C ALA A 213 9.51 -2.69 -1.71
N TYR A 214 8.55 -2.14 -0.96
CA TYR A 214 8.74 -1.83 0.45
C TYR A 214 8.49 -3.10 1.27
N SER A 215 9.53 -3.71 1.83
CA SER A 215 9.42 -4.92 2.66
C SER A 215 9.60 -4.65 4.15
N TYR A 216 10.15 -3.48 4.48
CA TYR A 216 10.71 -3.18 5.80
C TYR A 216 10.89 -1.67 6.03
N PRO A 217 10.66 -1.13 7.25
CA PRO A 217 10.73 0.32 7.52
C PRO A 217 12.07 1.00 7.23
N PHE A 218 13.18 0.25 7.23
CA PHE A 218 14.49 0.79 6.90
C PHE A 218 15.08 0.17 5.62
N SER A 219 14.21 -0.36 4.75
CA SER A 219 14.55 -0.65 3.35
C SER A 219 14.98 0.64 2.64
N GLY A 220 15.68 0.54 1.51
CA GLY A 220 16.20 1.71 0.79
C GLY A 220 15.09 2.68 0.38
N ASN A 221 15.44 3.95 0.12
CA ASN A 221 14.49 5.02 -0.25
C ASN A 221 13.90 4.88 -1.68
N ASN A 222 13.84 3.68 -2.25
CA ASN A 222 13.49 3.43 -3.65
C ASN A 222 12.13 2.74 -3.83
N SER A 223 11.29 2.69 -2.80
CA SER A 223 10.01 1.99 -2.81
C SER A 223 8.78 2.90 -3.01
N THR A 224 8.96 4.23 -2.94
CA THR A 224 7.89 5.21 -3.22
C THR A 224 8.09 5.80 -4.61
N PHE A 225 7.08 5.62 -5.46
CA PHE A 225 7.08 6.11 -6.83
C PHE A 225 6.20 7.33 -6.95
N THR A 226 6.82 8.48 -7.22
CA THR A 226 6.13 9.77 -7.31
C THR A 226 5.84 10.14 -8.77
N CYS A 227 4.67 10.71 -9.02
CA CYS A 227 4.22 11.22 -10.31
C CYS A 227 3.58 12.60 -10.09
N THR A 228 4.24 13.67 -10.54
CA THR A 228 3.86 15.07 -10.22
C THR A 228 2.68 15.61 -11.02
N ASN A 229 2.15 14.84 -11.97
CA ASN A 229 0.98 15.19 -12.75
C ASN A 229 -0.13 14.19 -12.45
N SER A 230 -1.39 14.63 -12.53
CA SER A 230 -2.53 13.71 -12.56
C SER A 230 -2.29 12.65 -13.66
N THR A 231 -2.43 11.39 -13.28
CA THR A 231 -2.26 10.25 -14.18
C THR A 231 -3.22 9.15 -13.76
N ASP A 232 -3.59 8.33 -14.73
CA ASP A 232 -4.25 7.06 -14.49
C ASP A 232 -3.22 5.96 -14.23
N TYR A 233 -3.67 4.82 -13.71
CA TYR A 233 -2.85 3.68 -13.35
C TYR A 233 -3.49 2.37 -13.78
N VAL A 234 -2.66 1.43 -14.21
CA VAL A 234 -3.04 0.04 -14.41
C VAL A 234 -2.32 -0.83 -13.38
N ILE A 235 -3.07 -1.57 -12.59
CA ILE A 235 -2.58 -2.62 -11.68
C ILE A 235 -2.87 -3.95 -12.34
N THR A 236 -1.83 -4.72 -12.66
CA THR A 236 -2.00 -6.06 -13.24
C THR A 236 -1.56 -7.09 -12.22
N PHE A 237 -2.49 -7.95 -11.79
CA PHE A 237 -2.17 -9.15 -11.01
C PHE A 237 -1.73 -10.30 -11.93
N CYS A 238 -0.69 -11.03 -11.52
CA CYS A 238 0.01 -12.04 -12.31
C CYS A 238 0.44 -11.57 -13.72
N PRO A 239 1.22 -10.47 -13.82
CA PRO A 239 1.73 -10.01 -15.09
C PRO A 239 2.72 -11.04 -15.67
N SER A 240 2.88 -11.05 -17.00
CA SER A 240 3.83 -11.94 -17.68
C SER A 240 5.29 -11.48 -17.53
N SER A 241 5.49 -10.19 -17.26
CA SER A 241 6.80 -9.56 -17.04
C SER A 241 6.62 -8.27 -16.25
N ILE A 242 7.67 -7.84 -15.55
CA ILE A 242 7.73 -6.47 -15.03
C ILE A 242 8.10 -5.54 -16.19
N PRO A 243 7.36 -4.45 -16.43
CA PRO A 243 7.67 -3.49 -17.48
C PRO A 243 9.11 -2.96 -17.36
N ASN A 244 9.91 -3.14 -18.41
CA ASN A 244 11.22 -2.52 -18.52
C ASN A 244 11.02 -1.04 -18.84
N THR A 245 11.22 -0.15 -17.87
CA THR A 245 11.28 1.29 -18.14
C THR A 245 12.68 1.80 -17.87
N THR A 246 13.42 1.99 -18.97
CA THR A 246 14.64 2.80 -19.16
C THR A 246 15.42 3.21 -17.91
N SER A 247 16.45 2.43 -17.62
CA SER A 247 17.68 2.92 -16.98
C SER A 247 18.34 3.96 -17.90
N SER A 248 17.93 5.22 -17.82
CA SER A 248 18.72 6.34 -18.31
C SER A 248 18.49 7.55 -17.41
N SER A 249 19.56 7.89 -16.69
CA SER A 249 19.77 9.05 -15.81
C SER A 249 18.93 9.15 -14.53
N MET A 250 19.20 8.28 -13.56
CA MET A 250 19.52 8.80 -12.22
C MET A 250 20.98 8.50 -11.94
N ALA A 251 21.84 9.44 -12.33
CA ALA A 251 23.17 9.53 -11.74
C ALA A 251 22.99 9.61 -10.22
N PRO A 252 23.77 8.88 -9.41
CA PRO A 252 23.72 9.00 -7.96
C PRO A 252 23.91 10.47 -7.57
N LEU A 253 22.95 11.05 -6.86
CA LEU A 253 23.16 12.33 -6.20
C LEU A 253 24.41 12.22 -5.32
N PRO A 254 25.35 13.20 -5.36
CA PRO A 254 26.56 13.14 -4.57
C PRO A 254 26.23 13.02 -3.08
N GLN A 255 26.62 11.91 -2.45
CA GLN A 255 26.57 11.80 -1.00
C GLN A 255 27.48 12.86 -0.37
N PRO A 256 27.00 13.63 0.63
CA PRO A 256 27.87 14.46 1.45
C PRO A 256 28.88 13.57 2.17
N LYS A 257 30.17 13.85 1.99
CA LYS A 257 31.26 13.23 2.75
C LYS A 257 31.07 13.53 4.24
N HIS A 258 30.66 12.53 5.01
CA HIS A 258 30.68 12.61 6.47
C HIS A 258 32.12 12.43 6.95
N ASN A 259 32.76 13.54 7.34
CA ASN A 259 33.99 13.51 8.13
C ASN A 259 33.66 13.08 9.57
N SER A 260 34.44 12.12 10.06
CA SER A 260 34.40 11.61 11.42
C SER A 260 34.86 12.61 12.48
N LEU A 261 34.39 12.33 13.71
CA LEU A 261 34.90 12.72 15.03
C LEU A 261 34.46 14.08 15.62
N ARG A 262 33.51 13.98 16.57
CA ARG A 262 33.68 14.56 17.91
C ARG A 262 33.02 13.69 18.98
N LYS A 263 33.84 13.27 19.95
CA LYS A 263 33.46 12.59 21.20
C LYS A 263 32.66 13.54 22.09
N LEU A 264 31.64 13.02 22.80
CA LEU A 264 31.24 13.53 24.11
C LEU A 264 30.64 12.41 24.99
N LYS A 265 30.96 12.50 26.29
CA LYS A 265 30.81 11.51 27.37
C LYS A 265 29.37 11.43 27.96
N PRO A 266 29.05 10.38 28.74
CA PRO A 266 27.72 10.12 29.29
C PRO A 266 27.44 10.86 30.61
N ILE A 267 26.17 11.13 30.90
CA ILE A 267 25.68 11.54 32.23
C ILE A 267 24.51 10.64 32.63
N LEU A 268 24.52 10.26 33.91
CA LEU A 268 23.73 9.24 34.59
C LEU A 268 22.51 9.84 35.33
N GLY A 269 21.42 9.05 35.45
CA GLY A 269 20.35 9.17 36.46
C GLY A 269 18.99 9.65 35.91
N THR A 270 17.81 9.21 36.37
CA THR A 270 17.35 8.20 37.33
C THR A 270 15.82 8.06 37.14
N THR A 271 15.31 6.82 37.23
CA THR A 271 13.95 6.34 37.61
C THR A 271 12.70 7.25 37.57
N PHE A 272 11.59 6.78 36.97
CA PHE A 272 10.24 6.88 37.56
C PHE A 272 9.30 5.72 37.15
N ILE A 273 8.36 5.49 38.04
CA ILE A 273 7.51 4.34 38.37
C ILE A 273 6.41 3.99 37.34
N ALA A 274 6.04 2.71 37.31
CA ALA A 274 4.94 2.12 36.55
C ALA A 274 3.55 2.45 37.11
N THR A 275 2.54 2.58 36.23
CA THR A 275 1.16 2.21 36.55
C THR A 275 0.46 1.59 35.33
N THR A 276 -0.42 0.65 35.65
CA THR A 276 -1.17 -0.29 34.82
C THR A 276 -2.37 0.35 34.10
N SER A 277 -2.68 -0.07 32.87
CA SER A 277 -4.07 -0.37 32.48
C SER A 277 -4.13 -1.15 31.16
N LEU A 278 -5.11 -2.05 31.12
CA LEU A 278 -5.36 -3.12 30.16
C LEU A 278 -6.03 -2.63 28.87
N LEU A 279 -5.84 -3.44 27.81
CA LEU A 279 -6.66 -3.57 26.60
C LEU A 279 -6.68 -2.37 25.63
N ARG A 280 -5.73 -2.36 24.66
CA ARG A 280 -5.93 -2.02 23.23
C ARG A 280 -4.60 -2.07 22.42
N PRO A 281 -4.10 -3.24 21.98
CA PRO A 281 -2.85 -3.28 21.20
C PRO A 281 -3.05 -3.05 19.68
N ILE A 282 -4.27 -3.22 19.15
CA ILE A 282 -4.45 -3.31 17.70
C ILE A 282 -4.67 -1.92 17.04
N ILE A 283 -5.35 -1.01 17.73
CA ILE A 283 -5.73 0.31 17.16
C ILE A 283 -4.55 1.30 17.16
N TYR A 284 -3.62 1.20 18.12
CA TYR A 284 -2.45 2.11 18.19
C TYR A 284 -1.43 1.84 17.07
N HIS A 285 -1.39 0.62 16.54
CA HIS A 285 -0.46 0.23 15.48
C HIS A 285 -0.86 0.83 14.12
N GLU A 286 -2.17 0.92 13.82
CA GLU A 286 -2.69 1.53 12.59
C GLU A 286 -2.43 3.05 12.53
N ALA A 287 -2.55 3.75 13.65
CA ALA A 287 -2.28 5.19 13.72
C ALA A 287 -0.79 5.55 13.52
N GLN A 288 0.12 4.65 13.93
CA GLN A 288 1.57 4.79 13.66
C GLN A 288 1.93 4.41 12.21
N HIS A 289 1.13 3.59 11.53
CA HIS A 289 1.30 3.27 10.11
C HIS A 289 1.02 4.48 9.23
N ILE A 290 -0.05 5.23 9.50
CA ILE A 290 -0.38 6.46 8.75
C ILE A 290 0.79 7.46 8.80
N LYS A 291 1.44 7.60 9.98
CA LYS A 291 2.61 8.47 10.16
C LYS A 291 3.93 7.94 9.60
N ARG A 292 4.02 6.66 9.24
CA ARG A 292 5.25 6.08 8.66
C ARG A 292 5.38 6.35 7.16
N TYR A 293 4.29 6.75 6.52
CA TYR A 293 4.22 7.11 5.11
C TYR A 293 4.03 8.62 4.88
N ASP A 294 4.12 9.45 5.94
CA ASP A 294 4.21 10.92 5.91
C ASP A 294 5.65 11.34 6.24
#